data_AF-A0AAD5NEB6-F1
#
_entry.id   AF-A0AAD5NEB6-F1
#
_cell.length_a   1.000
_cell.length_b   1.000
_cell.length_c   1.000
_cell.angle_alpha   90.00
_cell.angle_beta   90.00
_cell.angle_gamma   90.00
#
_symmetry.space_group_name_H-M   'P 1'
#
loop_
_entity.id
_entity.type
_entity.pdbx_description
1 polymer ?
#
loop_
_entity_poly.entity_id
_entity_poly.type
_entity_poly.pdbx_seq_one_letter_code
_entity_poly.pdbx_strand_id
1 'polypeptide(L)'
;MTKRTFSAKGARATECLGLIHTDVCGPMSIQARGGYEYFITFTDDYSRFGYVYLMRHKSDAFDMFKAFKAEVENQLEKHIKILRSDRGGEYLSGEFQQYLIDNGIVSQFSAPGTPQQNGVAERRNRTLLDMVRSMLSYSTLPISFWGYALQTAIHSKRCTI
;
A
#
# COMPACT_ATOMS: atom_id res chain seq x y z
N MET A 1 -10.50 -13.75 -32.27
CA MET A 1 -10.76 -13.41 -30.86
C MET A 1 -10.76 -11.90 -30.72
N THR A 2 -11.93 -11.31 -30.52
CA THR A 2 -12.14 -9.86 -30.40
C THR A 2 -11.63 -9.36 -29.04
N LYS A 3 -10.64 -8.46 -29.05
CA LYS A 3 -10.21 -7.72 -27.85
C LYS A 3 -11.41 -6.92 -27.33
N ARG A 4 -11.98 -7.30 -26.19
CA ARG A 4 -12.93 -6.44 -25.48
C ARG A 4 -12.21 -5.14 -25.13
N THR A 5 -12.73 -4.03 -25.64
CA THR A 5 -12.36 -2.69 -25.22
C THR A 5 -12.76 -2.54 -23.75
N PHE A 6 -11.77 -2.45 -22.86
CA PHE A 6 -12.02 -2.23 -21.44
C PHE A 6 -12.45 -0.77 -21.24
N SER A 7 -13.76 -0.55 -21.23
CA SER A 7 -14.37 0.72 -20.81
C SER A 7 -14.67 0.66 -19.32
N ALA A 8 -13.87 1.40 -18.56
CA ALA A 8 -14.15 2.08 -17.29
C ALA A 8 -12.88 2.02 -16.42
N LYS A 9 -12.11 3.12 -16.40
CA LYS A 9 -11.34 3.43 -15.20
C LYS A 9 -12.34 3.38 -14.05
N GLY A 10 -12.12 2.54 -13.04
CA GLY A 10 -12.97 2.55 -11.84
C GLY A 10 -13.09 3.98 -11.32
N ALA A 11 -14.29 4.38 -10.88
CA ALA A 11 -14.53 5.73 -10.40
C ALA A 11 -13.52 6.09 -9.31
N ARG A 12 -12.88 7.25 -9.45
CA ARG A 12 -11.95 7.79 -8.44
C ARG A 12 -12.75 8.17 -7.20
N ALA A 13 -12.17 8.00 -6.02
CA ALA A 13 -12.75 8.56 -4.80
C ALA A 13 -12.92 10.09 -4.95
N THR A 14 -14.02 10.62 -4.40
CA THR A 14 -14.35 12.05 -4.41
C THR A 14 -13.92 12.77 -3.14
N GLU A 15 -13.41 12.03 -2.15
CA GLU A 15 -12.96 12.55 -0.86
C GLU A 15 -11.84 11.69 -0.27
N CYS A 16 -11.03 12.28 0.61
CA CYS A 16 -10.03 11.54 1.40
C CYS A 16 -10.68 10.41 2.20
N LEU A 17 -9.97 9.29 2.31
CA LEU A 17 -10.36 8.06 2.98
C LEU A 17 -11.58 7.34 2.35
N GLY A 18 -12.11 7.84 1.23
CA GLY A 18 -13.20 7.18 0.49
C GLY A 18 -12.78 5.84 -0.13
N LEU A 19 -11.52 5.71 -0.53
CA LEU A 19 -10.93 4.48 -1.06
C LEU A 19 -9.42 4.46 -0.78
N ILE A 20 -8.97 3.44 -0.05
CA ILE A 20 -7.56 3.16 0.17
C ILE A 20 -7.15 1.97 -0.68
N HIS A 21 -6.12 2.13 -1.51
CA HIS A 21 -5.46 1.01 -2.19
C HIS A 21 -4.30 0.52 -1.35
N THR A 22 -4.16 -0.79 -1.23
CA THR A 22 -3.06 -1.41 -0.49
C THR A 22 -2.43 -2.57 -1.23
N ASP A 23 -1.13 -2.75 -1.02
CA ASP A 23 -0.34 -3.81 -1.64
C ASP A 23 0.86 -4.15 -0.74
N VAL A 24 1.13 -5.44 -0.57
CA VAL A 24 2.33 -5.94 0.15
C VAL A 24 3.39 -6.31 -0.87
N CYS A 25 4.59 -5.77 -0.67
CA CYS A 25 5.74 -6.08 -1.49
C CYS A 25 6.78 -6.87 -0.68
N GLY A 26 7.22 -8.00 -1.23
CA GLY A 26 8.26 -8.86 -0.67
C GLY A 26 7.99 -10.36 -0.87
N PRO A 27 8.88 -11.23 -0.38
CA PRO A 27 10.10 -10.90 0.34
C PRO A 27 11.12 -10.20 -0.57
N MET A 28 11.83 -9.22 -0.02
CA MET A 28 12.94 -8.56 -0.70
C MET A 28 14.16 -9.50 -0.73
N SER A 29 14.99 -9.40 -1.79
CA SER A 29 16.15 -10.28 -1.95
C SER A 29 17.23 -10.11 -0.88
N ILE A 30 17.25 -8.95 -0.21
CA ILE A 30 18.18 -8.64 0.88
C ILE A 30 17.34 -8.10 2.04
N GLN A 31 17.54 -8.66 3.22
CA GLN A 31 16.89 -8.19 4.45
C GLN A 31 17.37 -6.77 4.79
N ALA A 32 16.43 -5.88 5.12
CA ALA A 32 16.75 -4.55 5.61
C ALA A 32 17.27 -4.62 7.05
N ARG A 33 18.02 -3.59 7.44
CA ARG A 33 18.39 -3.37 8.85
C ARG A 33 17.14 -3.38 9.74
N GLY A 34 17.22 -4.07 10.87
CA GLY A 34 16.07 -4.28 11.77
C GLY A 34 15.24 -5.53 11.46
N GLY A 35 15.68 -6.32 10.48
CA GLY A 35 15.10 -7.64 10.17
C GLY A 35 13.93 -7.61 9.21
N TYR A 36 13.69 -6.49 8.51
CA TYR A 36 12.54 -6.32 7.64
C TYR A 36 12.76 -6.98 6.27
N GLU A 37 11.77 -7.72 5.80
CA GLU A 37 11.81 -8.42 4.51
C GLU A 37 10.67 -7.97 3.58
N TYR A 38 9.65 -7.32 4.13
CA TYR A 38 8.45 -6.89 3.43
C TYR A 38 8.19 -5.42 3.71
N PHE A 39 7.36 -4.80 2.87
CA PHE A 39 6.70 -3.56 3.21
C PHE A 39 5.27 -3.56 2.67
N ILE A 40 4.39 -2.84 3.35
CA ILE A 40 3.01 -2.61 2.91
C ILE A 40 2.84 -1.13 2.57
N THR A 41 2.07 -0.85 1.54
CA THR A 41 1.70 0.52 1.18
C THR A 41 0.21 0.73 1.32
N PHE A 42 -0.16 1.95 1.71
CA PHE A 42 -1.53 2.42 1.72
C PHE A 42 -1.57 3.73 0.94
N THR A 43 -2.36 3.78 -0.11
CA THR A 43 -2.50 4.96 -0.98
C THR A 43 -3.93 5.42 -1.00
N ASP A 44 -4.16 6.65 -0.56
CA ASP A 44 -5.46 7.29 -0.67
C ASP A 44 -5.77 7.64 -2.13
N ASP A 45 -6.91 7.19 -2.65
CA ASP A 45 -7.25 7.35 -4.06
C ASP A 45 -7.59 8.81 -4.45
N TYR A 46 -8.08 9.60 -3.48
CA TYR A 46 -8.43 10.99 -3.71
C TYR A 46 -7.19 11.90 -3.71
N SER A 47 -6.50 12.00 -2.58
CA SER A 47 -5.33 12.87 -2.35
C SER A 47 -4.06 12.35 -3.00
N ARG A 48 -3.99 11.05 -3.32
CA ARG A 48 -2.75 10.35 -3.74
C ARG A 48 -1.67 10.32 -2.66
N PHE A 49 -2.00 10.69 -1.42
CA PHE A 49 -1.10 10.56 -0.30
C PHE A 49 -0.84 9.08 -0.01
N GLY A 50 0.42 8.75 0.25
CA GLY A 50 0.88 7.38 0.43
C GLY A 50 1.59 7.18 1.76
N TYR A 51 1.34 6.03 2.37
CA TYR A 51 1.97 5.55 3.59
C TYR A 51 2.71 4.25 3.28
N VAL A 52 3.81 4.02 4.00
CA VAL A 52 4.63 2.82 3.89
C VAL A 52 4.99 2.36 5.30
N TYR A 53 4.80 1.07 5.56
CA TYR A 53 5.24 0.42 6.79
C TYR A 53 6.14 -0.76 6.45
N LEU A 54 7.28 -0.87 7.14
CA LEU A 54 8.21 -2.00 7.00
C LEU A 54 7.74 -3.16 7.88
N MET A 55 7.88 -4.38 7.37
CA MET A 55 7.37 -5.60 8.02
C MET A 55 8.42 -6.70 8.01
N ARG A 56 8.45 -7.49 9.09
CA ARG A 56 9.35 -8.65 9.19
C ARG A 56 8.69 -9.88 8.58
N HIS A 57 7.38 -10.00 8.75
CA HIS A 57 6.58 -11.08 8.21
C HIS A 57 5.38 -10.54 7.45
N LYS A 58 4.88 -11.31 6.47
CA LYS A 58 3.66 -10.95 5.74
C LYS A 58 2.43 -10.84 6.65
N SER A 59 2.42 -11.60 7.76
CA SER A 59 1.38 -11.57 8.79
C SER A 59 1.26 -10.24 9.52
N ASP A 60 2.32 -9.41 9.51
CA ASP A 60 2.32 -8.11 10.18
C ASP A 60 1.38 -7.10 9.49
N ALA A 61 0.89 -7.41 8.28
CA ALA A 61 0.04 -6.54 7.46
C ALA A 61 -1.22 -6.07 8.20
N PHE A 62 -1.83 -6.95 9.01
CA PHE A 62 -3.03 -6.59 9.75
C PHE A 62 -2.74 -5.57 10.86
N ASP A 63 -1.64 -5.76 11.60
CA ASP A 63 -1.21 -4.80 12.63
C ASP A 63 -0.83 -3.45 12.01
N MET A 64 -0.14 -3.47 10.86
CA MET A 64 0.18 -2.25 10.13
C MET A 64 -1.08 -1.53 9.65
N PHE A 65 -2.11 -2.25 9.21
CA PHE A 65 -3.39 -1.64 8.84
C PHE A 65 -4.10 -0.99 10.03
N LYS A 66 -4.12 -1.65 11.20
CA LYS A 66 -4.69 -1.07 12.42
C LYS A 66 -4.00 0.25 12.81
N ALA A 67 -2.67 0.26 12.78
CA ALA A 67 -1.87 1.46 13.06
C ALA A 67 -2.16 2.58 12.04
N PHE A 68 -2.16 2.24 10.75
CA PHE A 68 -2.49 3.16 9.66
C PHE A 68 -3.88 3.79 9.84
N LYS A 69 -4.91 2.97 10.05
CA LYS A 69 -6.29 3.43 10.26
C LYS A 69 -6.36 4.42 11.42
N ALA A 70 -5.83 4.05 12.58
CA ALA A 70 -5.87 4.90 13.77
C ALA A 70 -5.20 6.26 13.52
N GLU A 71 -4.05 6.27 12.84
CA GLU A 71 -3.34 7.49 12.49
C GLU A 71 -4.14 8.40 11.56
N VAL A 72 -4.59 7.88 10.42
CA VAL A 72 -5.20 8.73 9.37
C VAL A 72 -6.61 9.18 9.72
N GLU A 73 -7.38 8.35 10.42
CA GLU A 73 -8.72 8.75 10.83
C GLU A 73 -8.68 9.82 11.92
N ASN A 74 -7.71 9.75 12.83
CA ASN A 74 -7.50 10.78 13.85
C ASN A 74 -6.97 12.09 13.24
N GLN A 75 -6.04 12.01 12.26
CA GLN A 75 -5.48 13.21 11.61
C GLN A 75 -6.49 13.95 10.73
N LEU A 76 -7.41 13.22 10.09
CA LEU A 76 -8.36 13.79 9.11
C LEU A 76 -9.78 13.94 9.64
N GLU A 77 -10.06 13.47 10.86
CA GLU A 77 -11.41 13.40 11.46
C GLU A 77 -12.44 12.75 10.51
N LYS A 78 -12.00 11.69 9.82
CA LYS A 78 -12.77 10.95 8.81
C LYS A 78 -12.53 9.46 8.95
N HIS A 79 -13.44 8.65 8.42
CA HIS A 79 -13.29 7.19 8.44
C HIS A 79 -12.95 6.63 7.07
N ILE A 80 -12.18 5.55 7.06
CA ILE A 80 -11.92 4.76 5.86
C ILE A 80 -13.22 4.07 5.44
N LYS A 81 -13.67 4.29 4.20
CA LYS A 81 -14.91 3.68 3.69
C LYS A 81 -14.66 2.34 3.01
N ILE A 82 -13.62 2.29 2.18
CA ILE A 82 -13.31 1.14 1.33
C ILE A 82 -11.82 0.86 1.40
N LEU A 83 -11.47 -0.39 1.68
CA LEU A 83 -10.12 -0.91 1.53
C LEU A 83 -10.06 -1.79 0.29
N ARG A 84 -9.19 -1.45 -0.67
CA ARG A 84 -8.93 -2.25 -1.86
C ARG A 84 -7.56 -2.88 -1.80
N SER A 85 -7.54 -4.21 -1.86
CA SER A 85 -6.31 -5.01 -1.88
C SER A 85 -6.34 -6.01 -3.03
N ASP A 86 -5.20 -6.67 -3.26
CA ASP A 86 -5.17 -7.89 -4.05
C ASP A 86 -5.77 -9.06 -3.24
N ARG A 87 -5.79 -10.26 -3.83
CA ARG A 87 -6.24 -11.48 -3.14
C ARG A 87 -5.11 -12.13 -2.32
N GLY A 88 -4.18 -11.34 -1.79
CA GLY A 88 -3.12 -11.81 -0.91
C GLY A 88 -3.70 -12.47 0.35
N GLY A 89 -3.12 -13.60 0.77
CA GLY A 89 -3.59 -14.37 1.92
C GLY A 89 -3.65 -13.59 3.24
N GLU A 90 -2.80 -12.58 3.40
CA GLU A 90 -2.76 -11.65 4.52
C GLU A 90 -4.06 -10.84 4.67
N TYR A 91 -4.74 -10.54 3.57
CA TYR A 91 -6.00 -9.81 3.58
C TYR A 91 -7.20 -10.75 3.73
N LEU A 92 -7.02 -12.04 3.47
CA LEU A 92 -8.10 -13.03 3.48
C LEU A 92 -8.29 -13.71 4.84
N SER A 93 -7.52 -13.33 5.87
CA SER A 93 -7.68 -13.89 7.21
C SER A 93 -9.06 -13.50 7.78
N GLY A 94 -9.70 -14.44 8.49
CA GLY A 94 -11.01 -14.20 9.10
C GLY A 94 -10.98 -13.05 10.11
N GLU A 95 -9.89 -12.92 10.86
CA GLU A 95 -9.68 -11.81 11.80
C GLU A 95 -9.64 -10.45 11.10
N PHE A 96 -8.90 -10.33 9.99
CA PHE A 96 -8.83 -9.08 9.24
C PHE A 96 -10.20 -8.73 8.67
N GLN A 97 -10.87 -9.70 8.02
CA GLN A 97 -12.20 -9.44 7.44
C GLN A 97 -13.23 -9.07 8.51
N GLN A 98 -13.22 -9.75 9.67
CA GLN A 98 -14.12 -9.40 10.77
C GLN A 98 -13.84 -7.99 11.29
N TYR A 99 -12.57 -7.62 11.46
CA TYR A 99 -12.19 -6.27 11.87
C TYR A 99 -12.68 -5.19 10.90
N LEU A 100 -12.61 -5.44 9.59
CA LEU A 100 -13.15 -4.51 8.58
C LEU A 100 -14.67 -4.35 8.73
N ILE A 101 -15.39 -5.46 8.91
CA ILE A 101 -16.85 -5.46 9.13
C ILE A 101 -17.21 -4.67 10.40
N ASP A 102 -16.51 -4.93 11.50
CA ASP A 102 -16.75 -4.29 12.80
C ASP A 102 -16.50 -2.77 12.74
N ASN A 103 -15.61 -2.33 11.85
CA ASN A 103 -15.32 -0.92 11.62
C ASN A 103 -16.14 -0.30 10.47
N GLY A 104 -17.08 -1.06 9.87
CA GLY A 104 -17.91 -0.58 8.75
C GLY A 104 -17.13 -0.35 7.44
N ILE A 105 -15.95 -0.95 7.28
CA ILE A 105 -15.08 -0.80 6.11
C ILE A 105 -15.42 -1.87 5.07
N VAL A 106 -15.72 -1.44 3.84
CA VAL A 106 -15.99 -2.37 2.74
C VAL A 106 -14.67 -2.90 2.18
N SER A 107 -14.48 -4.21 2.25
CA SER A 107 -13.36 -4.91 1.61
C SER A 107 -13.61 -5.08 0.10
N GLN A 108 -12.68 -4.63 -0.74
CA GLN A 108 -12.71 -4.81 -2.19
C GLN A 108 -11.46 -5.54 -2.68
N PHE A 109 -11.64 -6.72 -3.25
CA PHE A 109 -10.52 -7.46 -3.85
C PHE A 109 -10.46 -7.20 -5.36
N SER A 110 -9.28 -6.86 -5.88
CA SER A 110 -9.08 -6.81 -7.33
C SER A 110 -9.30 -8.19 -7.95
N ALA A 111 -10.03 -8.27 -9.06
CA ALA A 111 -10.25 -9.54 -9.74
C ALA A 111 -8.96 -10.07 -10.38
N PRO A 112 -8.75 -11.40 -10.42
CA PRO A 112 -7.67 -12.00 -11.20
C PRO A 112 -7.81 -11.58 -12.67
N GLY A 113 -6.77 -10.96 -13.24
CA GLY A 113 -6.79 -10.49 -14.62
C GLY A 113 -7.32 -9.07 -14.85
N THR A 114 -7.60 -8.28 -13.78
CA THR A 114 -7.82 -6.83 -13.86
C THR A 114 -6.71 -6.02 -13.15
N PRO A 115 -5.45 -6.02 -13.65
CA PRO A 115 -4.33 -5.29 -13.03
C PRO A 115 -4.62 -3.80 -12.84
N GLN A 116 -5.57 -3.23 -13.59
CA GLN A 116 -5.91 -1.82 -13.51
C GLN A 116 -6.56 -1.43 -12.16
N GLN A 117 -7.23 -2.36 -11.48
CA GLN A 117 -7.98 -2.06 -10.25
C GLN A 117 -7.07 -1.82 -9.04
N ASN A 118 -6.01 -2.62 -8.86
CA ASN A 118 -4.95 -2.39 -7.86
C ASN A 118 -3.71 -1.72 -8.48
N GLY A 119 -3.74 -1.41 -9.78
CA GLY A 119 -2.60 -0.82 -10.48
C GLY A 119 -2.16 0.53 -9.91
N VAL A 120 -2.98 1.20 -9.10
CA VAL A 120 -2.57 2.39 -8.34
C VAL A 120 -1.49 2.04 -7.33
N ALA A 121 -1.73 1.05 -6.47
CA ALA A 121 -0.77 0.61 -5.47
C ALA A 121 0.47 -0.02 -6.15
N GLU A 122 0.28 -0.89 -7.16
CA GLU A 122 1.40 -1.51 -7.87
C GLU A 122 2.32 -0.48 -8.57
N ARG A 123 1.75 0.53 -9.23
CA ARG A 123 2.55 1.60 -9.86
C ARG A 123 3.29 2.41 -8.81
N ARG A 124 2.65 2.70 -7.67
CA ARG A 124 3.29 3.42 -6.57
C ARG A 124 4.46 2.63 -5.99
N ASN A 125 4.28 1.33 -5.76
CA ASN A 125 5.33 0.43 -5.26
C ASN A 125 6.52 0.38 -6.22
N ARG A 126 6.27 0.27 -7.53
CA ARG A 126 7.32 0.33 -8.55
C ARG A 126 8.11 1.64 -8.50
N THR A 127 7.42 2.78 -8.47
CA THR A 127 8.08 4.10 -8.37
C THR A 127 8.92 4.23 -7.10
N LEU A 128 8.42 3.76 -5.95
CA LEU A 128 9.16 3.79 -4.70
C LEU A 128 10.42 2.93 -4.77
N LEU A 129 10.34 1.71 -5.32
CA LEU A 129 11.49 0.83 -5.48
C LEU A 129 12.53 1.39 -6.45
N ASP A 130 12.11 2.06 -7.53
CA ASP A 130 13.04 2.71 -8.45
C ASP A 130 13.75 3.91 -7.79
N MET A 131 13.05 4.67 -6.93
CA MET A 131 13.68 5.70 -6.10
C MET A 131 14.68 5.11 -5.10
N VAL A 132 14.32 4.03 -4.41
CA VAL A 132 15.22 3.33 -3.47
C VAL A 132 16.49 2.86 -4.16
N ARG A 133 16.36 2.24 -5.34
CA ARG A 133 17.51 1.81 -6.16
C ARG A 133 18.38 2.99 -6.54
N SER A 134 17.76 4.10 -6.96
CA SER A 134 18.48 5.31 -7.36
C SER A 134 19.24 5.92 -6.18
N MET A 135 18.57 6.09 -5.04
CA MET A 135 19.17 6.61 -3.80
C MET A 135 20.36 5.74 -3.34
N LEU A 136 20.17 4.42 -3.31
CA LEU A 136 21.22 3.50 -2.90
C LEU A 136 22.39 3.48 -3.88
N SER A 137 22.13 3.52 -5.20
CA SER A 137 23.19 3.55 -6.22
C SER A 137 24.05 4.81 -6.17
N TYR A 138 23.47 5.93 -5.73
CA TYR A 138 24.20 7.19 -5.56
C TYR A 138 24.90 7.28 -4.20
N SER A 139 24.46 6.49 -3.22
CA SER A 139 25.07 6.42 -1.89
C SER A 139 26.20 5.39 -1.84
N THR A 140 27.05 5.49 -0.82
CA THR A 140 28.02 4.44 -0.46
C THR A 140 27.43 3.40 0.51
N LEU A 141 26.11 3.40 0.71
CA LEU A 141 25.44 2.53 1.69
C LEU A 141 25.14 1.14 1.11
N PRO A 142 25.25 0.07 1.92
CA PRO A 142 24.82 -1.26 1.53
C PRO A 142 23.32 -1.36 1.19
N ILE A 143 22.94 -2.31 0.34
CA ILE A 143 21.53 -2.54 -0.05
C ILE A 143 20.62 -2.83 1.16
N SER A 144 21.17 -3.35 2.27
CA SER A 144 20.43 -3.54 3.54
C SER A 144 19.82 -2.25 4.12
N PHE A 145 20.19 -1.07 3.60
CA PHE A 145 19.56 0.21 3.94
C PHE A 145 18.28 0.51 3.15
N TRP A 146 17.82 -0.40 2.28
CA TRP A 146 16.62 -0.17 1.45
C TRP A 146 15.39 0.24 2.26
N GLY A 147 15.22 -0.26 3.49
CA GLY A 147 14.11 0.13 4.36
C GLY A 147 14.13 1.61 4.72
N TYR A 148 15.29 2.15 5.09
CA TYR A 148 15.46 3.58 5.36
C TYR A 148 15.32 4.41 4.08
N ALA A 149 15.95 3.97 2.99
CA ALA A 149 15.81 4.63 1.69
C ALA A 149 14.34 4.69 1.24
N LEU A 150 13.55 3.65 1.53
CA LEU A 150 12.13 3.59 1.21
C LEU A 150 11.32 4.61 2.04
N GLN A 151 11.60 4.70 3.34
CA GLN A 151 11.01 5.72 4.22
C GLN A 151 11.37 7.14 3.76
N THR A 152 12.60 7.37 3.33
CA THR A 152 13.00 8.64 2.72
C THR A 152 12.27 8.88 1.40
N ALA A 153 12.16 7.87 0.53
CA ALA A 153 11.50 8.00 -0.76
C ALA A 153 10.01 8.35 -0.63
N ILE A 154 9.30 7.73 0.31
CA ILE A 154 7.89 8.09 0.55
C ILE A 154 7.77 9.50 1.13
N HIS A 155 8.67 9.91 2.04
CA HIS A 155 8.69 11.27 2.58
C HIS A 155 8.90 12.31 1.47
N SER A 156 9.84 12.09 0.54
CA SER A 156 10.06 12.97 -0.62
C SER A 156 8.87 12.99 -1.59
N LYS A 157 8.01 11.96 -1.58
CA LYS A 157 6.79 11.86 -2.39
C LYS A 157 5.52 12.27 -1.63
N ARG A 158 5.63 12.72 -0.38
CA ARG A 158 4.59 13.49 0.30
C ARG A 158 4.66 14.91 -0.23
N CYS A 159 4.05 15.16 -1.39
CA CYS A 159 3.76 16.55 -1.75
C CYS A 159 2.77 17.08 -0.71
N THR A 160 3.16 18.16 -0.05
CA THR A 160 2.39 18.93 0.92
C THR A 160 0.97 19.19 0.42
N ILE A 161 -0.01 19.09 1.32
CA ILE A 161 -1.40 19.53 1.08
C ILE A 161 -1.41 20.98 0.61
#